data_AF-A0A7J3W8W5-F1
#
_entry.id   AF-A0A7J3W8W5-F1
#
_cell.length_a   1.000
_cell.length_b   1.000
_cell.length_c   1.000
_cell.angle_alpha   90.00
_cell.angle_beta   90.00
_cell.angle_gamma   90.00
#
_symmetry.space_group_name_H-M   'P 1'
#
loop_
_entity.id
_entity.type
_entity.pdbx_description
1 polymer ?
#
loop_
_entity_poly.entity_id
_entity_poly.type
_entity_poly.pdbx_seq_one_letter_code
_entity_poly.pdbx_strand_id
1 'polypeptide(L)'
;MSCECVEIVKEIPWLDTVDQEHIPLEITNKCNFSINLSISISADKETLYAAKIKIPGLGKHKIEVVTDKYYEALDINLSLIEEDKEVCKRFTKLTLR
;
A
#
# COMPACT_ATOMS: atom_id res chain seq x y z
N MET A 1 -7.46 0.29 18.30
CA MET A 1 -7.26 -0.94 17.51
C MET A 1 -5.83 -0.94 16.96
N SER A 2 -5.22 -2.12 16.71
CA SER A 2 -3.85 -2.23 16.19
C SER A 2 -3.86 -2.50 14.67
N CYS A 3 -2.85 -2.00 13.95
CA CYS A 3 -2.64 -2.29 12.52
C CYS A 3 -2.07 -3.70 12.25
N GLU A 4 -1.97 -4.55 13.27
CA GLU A 4 -1.42 -5.91 13.17
C GLU A 4 -2.19 -6.80 12.20
N CYS A 5 -3.50 -6.60 12.07
CA CYS A 5 -4.33 -7.38 11.16
C CYS A 5 -4.35 -6.84 9.71
N VAL A 6 -3.50 -5.87 9.37
CA VAL A 6 -3.30 -5.43 7.98
C VAL A 6 -1.99 -6.01 7.47
N GLU A 7 -2.03 -6.69 6.32
CA GLU A 7 -0.85 -7.24 5.68
C GLU A 7 -0.65 -6.59 4.30
N ILE A 8 0.60 -6.33 3.94
CA ILE A 8 0.98 -5.84 2.62
C ILE A 8 1.80 -6.94 1.94
N VAL A 9 1.38 -7.35 0.76
CA VAL A 9 2.04 -8.35 -0.06
C VAL A 9 2.50 -7.68 -1.34
N LYS A 10 3.79 -7.83 -1.68
CA LYS A 10 4.35 -7.42 -2.96
C LYS A 10 4.18 -8.55 -3.96
N GLU A 11 3.55 -8.28 -5.09
CA GLU A 11 3.54 -9.18 -6.23
C GLU A 11 4.76 -8.90 -7.14
N ILE A 12 4.99 -9.73 -8.16
CA ILE A 12 6.18 -9.62 -9.02
C ILE A 12 6.08 -8.36 -9.88
N PRO A 13 7.03 -7.40 -9.79
CA PRO A 13 7.07 -6.25 -10.68
C PRO A 13 7.35 -6.69 -12.12
N TRP A 14 6.80 -5.95 -13.09
CA TRP A 14 6.99 -6.23 -14.52
C TRP A 14 7.12 -4.94 -15.33
N LEU A 15 7.64 -5.04 -16.55
CA LEU A 15 7.81 -3.92 -17.47
C LEU A 15 6.85 -4.01 -18.64
N ASP A 16 6.24 -2.88 -18.97
CA ASP A 16 5.37 -2.78 -20.14
C ASP A 16 6.15 -2.51 -21.44
N THR A 17 5.42 -2.33 -22.54
CA THR A 17 6.00 -2.11 -23.87
C THR A 17 6.67 -0.75 -24.06
N VAL A 18 6.51 0.18 -23.11
CA VAL A 18 7.13 1.51 -23.11
C VAL A 18 8.11 1.69 -21.94
N ASP A 19 8.64 0.58 -21.42
CA ASP A 19 9.62 0.54 -20.32
C ASP A 19 9.12 1.18 -19.00
N GLN A 20 7.80 1.21 -18.77
CA GLN A 20 7.23 1.57 -17.47
C GLN A 20 7.24 0.35 -16.54
N GLU A 21 7.71 0.55 -15.30
CA GLU A 21 7.68 -0.46 -14.26
C GLU A 21 6.31 -0.45 -13.56
N HIS A 22 5.65 -1.59 -13.61
CA HIS A 22 4.43 -1.89 -12.90
C HIS A 22 4.77 -2.67 -11.63
N ILE A 23 4.41 -2.12 -10.47
CA ILE A 23 4.68 -2.71 -9.16
C ILE A 23 3.33 -2.99 -8.48
N PRO A 24 2.81 -4.23 -8.58
CA PRO A 24 1.55 -4.58 -7.97
C PRO A 24 1.73 -4.89 -6.47
N LEU A 25 0.84 -4.32 -5.67
CA LEU A 25 0.78 -4.48 -4.22
C LEU A 25 -0.62 -4.93 -3.83
N GLU A 26 -0.72 -5.86 -2.88
CA GLU A 26 -1.99 -6.30 -2.31
C GLU A 26 -2.01 -5.99 -0.82
N ILE A 27 -3.05 -5.30 -0.37
CA ILE A 27 -3.31 -5.03 1.05
C ILE A 27 -4.44 -5.95 1.49
N THR A 28 -4.14 -6.82 2.43
CA THR A 28 -5.10 -7.78 2.98
C THR A 28 -5.53 -7.34 4.37
N ASN A 29 -6.85 -7.26 4.57
CA ASN A 29 -7.45 -7.05 5.87
C ASN A 29 -7.72 -8.42 6.51
N LYS A 30 -6.90 -8.84 7.46
CA LYS A 30 -7.10 -10.04 8.29
C LYS A 30 -8.00 -9.77 9.51
N CYS A 31 -8.51 -8.55 9.68
CA CYS A 31 -9.45 -8.24 10.74
C CYS A 31 -10.85 -8.78 10.35
N ASN A 32 -11.64 -9.25 11.33
CA ASN A 32 -13.01 -9.74 11.12
C ASN A 32 -14.04 -8.60 10.88
N PHE A 33 -13.58 -7.37 10.70
CA PHE A 33 -14.41 -6.19 10.48
C PHE A 33 -13.81 -5.33 9.37
N SER A 34 -14.64 -4.45 8.78
CA SER A 34 -14.20 -3.55 7.73
C SER A 34 -13.33 -2.43 8.30
N ILE A 35 -12.26 -2.08 7.60
CA ILE A 35 -11.33 -1.02 8.00
C ILE A 35 -11.30 0.09 6.96
N ASN A 36 -11.10 1.33 7.40
CA ASN A 36 -10.74 2.44 6.52
C ASN A 36 -9.25 2.73 6.70
N LEU A 37 -8.50 2.74 5.61
CA LEU A 37 -7.07 3.00 5.60
C LEU A 37 -6.80 4.22 4.73
N SER A 38 -5.94 5.12 5.20
CA SER A 38 -5.22 6.05 4.35
C SER A 38 -3.86 5.43 4.04
N ILE A 39 -3.55 5.28 2.76
CA ILE A 39 -2.26 4.79 2.29
C ILE A 39 -1.53 5.89 1.53
N SER A 40 -0.22 5.97 1.73
CA SER A 40 0.71 6.71 0.89
C SER A 40 1.90 5.82 0.55
N ILE A 41 2.26 5.75 -0.72
CA ILE A 41 3.41 5.04 -1.24
C ILE A 41 4.33 6.06 -1.89
N SER A 42 5.57 6.09 -1.43
CA SER A 42 6.58 7.03 -1.90
C SER A 42 7.90 6.33 -2.23
N ALA A 43 8.70 6.92 -3.10
CA ALA A 43 10.08 6.52 -3.38
C ALA A 43 10.91 7.78 -3.62
N ASP A 44 12.14 7.85 -3.07
CA ASP A 44 13.05 8.99 -3.24
C ASP A 44 12.42 10.38 -3.03
N LYS A 45 11.53 10.49 -2.03
CA LYS A 45 10.74 11.70 -1.67
C LYS A 45 9.62 12.07 -2.65
N GLU A 46 9.41 11.27 -3.70
CA GLU A 46 8.27 11.38 -4.61
C GLU A 46 7.11 10.53 -4.11
N THR A 47 5.89 11.08 -4.09
CA THR A 47 4.68 10.30 -3.75
C THR A 47 4.11 9.71 -5.02
N LEU A 48 4.16 8.39 -5.13
CA LEU A 48 3.71 7.64 -6.32
C LEU A 48 2.22 7.31 -6.26
N TYR A 49 1.70 7.09 -5.05
CA TYR A 49 0.30 6.76 -4.85
C TYR A 49 -0.17 7.23 -3.47
N ALA A 50 -1.35 7.84 -3.40
CA ALA A 50 -2.00 8.17 -2.14
C ALA A 50 -3.52 8.04 -2.28
N ALA A 51 -4.15 7.30 -1.37
CA ALA A 51 -5.59 7.09 -1.40
C ALA A 51 -6.16 6.77 -0.01
N LYS A 52 -7.46 7.05 0.15
CA LYS A 52 -8.26 6.51 1.24
C LYS A 52 -9.05 5.32 0.71
N ILE A 53 -8.84 4.15 1.28
CA ILE A 53 -9.43 2.89 0.86
C ILE A 53 -10.23 2.27 2.00
N LYS A 54 -11.33 1.60 1.66
CA LYS A 54 -12.10 0.80 2.60
C LYS A 54 -11.92 -0.67 2.22
N ILE A 55 -11.43 -1.47 3.16
CA ILE A 55 -11.26 -2.91 2.94
C ILE A 55 -12.27 -3.65 3.81
N PRO A 56 -13.19 -4.44 3.23
CA PRO A 56 -14.13 -5.24 4.01
C PRO A 56 -13.41 -6.24 4.91
N GLY A 57 -14.08 -6.74 5.94
CA GLY A 57 -13.52 -7.76 6.84
C GLY A 57 -13.08 -9.00 6.06
N LEU A 58 -11.89 -9.52 6.34
CA LEU A 58 -11.26 -10.63 5.60
C LEU A 58 -11.11 -10.36 4.08
N GLY A 59 -11.17 -9.09 3.67
CA GLY A 59 -11.07 -8.66 2.28
C GLY A 59 -9.65 -8.26 1.88
N LYS A 60 -9.52 -7.86 0.61
CA LYS A 60 -8.27 -7.38 0.04
C LYS A 60 -8.46 -6.22 -0.92
N HIS A 61 -7.42 -5.42 -1.08
CA HIS A 61 -7.38 -4.28 -2.00
C HIS A 61 -6.07 -4.33 -2.78
N LYS A 62 -6.16 -4.34 -4.12
CA LYS A 62 -5.02 -4.33 -5.02
C LYS A 62 -4.70 -2.90 -5.43
N ILE A 63 -3.42 -2.56 -5.40
CA ILE A 63 -2.85 -1.29 -5.82
C ILE A 63 -1.81 -1.61 -6.88
N GLU A 64 -1.83 -0.86 -7.97
CA GLU A 64 -0.79 -0.93 -8.99
C GLU A 64 -0.08 0.42 -9.02
N VAL A 65 1.22 0.40 -8.71
CA VAL A 65 2.07 1.58 -8.85
C VAL A 65 2.75 1.49 -10.21
N VAL A 66 2.52 2.47 -11.07
CA VAL A 66 3.15 2.56 -12.39
C VAL A 66 4.11 3.73 -12.39
N THR A 67 5.35 3.50 -12.82
CA THR A 67 6.38 4.52 -12.85
C THR A 67 7.30 4.34 -14.04
N ASP A 68 7.82 5.44 -14.57
CA ASP A 68 8.86 5.50 -15.60
C ASP A 68 10.29 5.45 -15.01
N LYS A 69 10.42 5.32 -13.68
CA LYS A 69 11.69 5.24 -12.95
C LYS A 69 11.81 3.90 -12.24
N TYR A 70 13.05 3.43 -12.13
CA TYR A 70 13.38 2.18 -11.45
C TYR A 70 13.85 2.45 -10.03
N TYR A 71 12.94 2.29 -9.06
CA TYR A 71 13.27 2.51 -7.65
C TYR A 71 13.84 1.25 -6.98
N GLU A 72 14.75 1.42 -6.02
CA GLU A 72 15.29 0.31 -5.22
C GLU A 72 14.31 -0.16 -4.14
N ALA A 73 13.50 0.76 -3.60
CA ALA A 73 12.54 0.48 -2.55
C ALA A 73 11.34 1.43 -2.59
N LEU A 74 10.21 0.96 -2.07
CA LEU A 74 9.03 1.77 -1.79
C LEU A 74 8.85 1.95 -0.29
N ASP A 75 8.57 3.18 0.12
CA ASP A 75 8.19 3.56 1.47
C ASP A 75 6.66 3.60 1.55
N ILE A 76 6.07 2.65 2.27
CA ILE A 76 4.61 2.51 2.39
C ILE A 76 4.17 2.95 3.78
N ASN A 77 3.34 3.99 3.82
CA ASN A 77 2.71 4.52 5.03
C ASN A 77 1.23 4.14 5.03
N LEU A 78 0.80 3.41 6.05
CA LEU A 78 -0.58 3.06 6.30
C LEU A 78 -1.07 3.75 7.57
N SER A 79 -2.25 4.33 7.51
CA SER A 79 -2.93 4.95 8.63
C SER A 79 -4.34 4.39 8.74
N LEU A 80 -4.67 3.72 9.85
CA LEU A 80 -6.02 3.27 10.15
C LEU A 80 -6.86 4.46 10.62
N ILE A 81 -8.02 4.67 9.99
CA ILE A 81 -8.93 5.78 10.27
C ILE A 81 -10.25 5.24 10.83
N GLU A 82 -10.64 5.74 12.00
CA GLU A 82 -11.97 5.53 12.60
C GLU A 82 -12.56 6.90 12.94
N GLU A 83 -13.80 7.17 12.52
CA GLU A 83 -14.50 8.46 12.81
C GLU A 83 -13.64 9.70 12.48
N ASP A 84 -12.97 9.67 11.33
CA ASP A 84 -12.03 10.70 10.84
C ASP A 84 -10.79 10.95 11.73
N LYS A 85 -10.58 10.11 12.74
CA LYS A 85 -9.38 10.10 13.57
C LYS A 85 -8.47 8.97 13.16
N GLU A 86 -7.19 9.26 13.15
CA GLU A 86 -6.18 8.24 12.93
C GLU A 86 -5.92 7.48 14.23
N VAL A 87 -6.13 6.17 14.19
CA VAL A 87 -6.07 5.29 15.38
C VAL A 87 -4.75 4.52 15.44
N CYS A 88 -4.13 4.29 14.28
CA CYS A 88 -2.87 3.58 14.19
C CYS A 88 -2.13 3.97 12.91
N LYS A 89 -0.79 4.05 13.00
CA LYS A 89 0.11 4.18 11.85
C LYS A 89 1.00 2.94 11.75
N ARG A 90 1.25 2.51 10.52
CA ARG A 90 2.24 1.50 10.20
C ARG A 90 3.08 1.96 9.01
N PHE A 91 4.39 1.92 9.20
CA PHE A 91 5.36 2.13 8.14
C PHE A 91 5.90 0.77 7.69
N THR A 92 6.10 0.59 6.38
CA THR A 92 6.72 -0.59 5.82
C THR A 92 7.59 -0.17 4.64
N LYS A 93 8.88 -0.44 4.74
CA LYS A 93 9.81 -0.30 3.62
C LYS A 93 9.82 -1.60 2.83
N LEU A 94 9.56 -1.50 1.54
CA LEU A 94 9.45 -2.61 0.63
C LEU A 94 10.61 -2.56 -0.36
N THR A 95 11.63 -3.39 -0.15
CA THR A 95 12.74 -3.52 -1.11
C THR A 95 12.25 -4.14 -2.41
N LEU A 96 12.49 -3.48 -3.53
CA LEU A 96 12.21 -3.97 -4.87
C LEU A 96 13.40 -4.75 -5.43
N ARG A 97 14.63 -4.28 -5.16
CA ARG A 97 15.90 -4.82 -5.70
C ARG A 97 16.99 -4.81 -4.65
#